data_AF-A0A0Q4BH75-F1
#
_entry.id   AF-A0A0Q4BH75-F1
#
_cell.length_a   1.000
_cell.length_b   1.000
_cell.length_c   1.000
_cell.angle_alpha   90.00
_cell.angle_beta   90.00
_cell.angle_gamma   90.00
#
_symmetry.space_group_name_H-M   'P 1'
#
loop_
_entity.id
_entity.type
_entity.pdbx_description
1 polymer ?
#
loop_
_entity_poly.entity_id
_entity_poly.type
_entity_poly.pdbx_seq_one_letter_code
_entity_poly.pdbx_strand_id
1 'polypeptide(L)'
;MSNSPDVQHPSRDEAFQSVVDLARHILENANSYHALAAEDFPGRDRMRFAVLLVMLEEAGKMLNMVRECERAAKADYLNVRIEDYNDHCLNGRRALAQILEELRVMDKAFEALGKGKVEQTPEPAFLREDFCTLKERVLYLPLDRSKRDISFIPSGELMDRLAGTIERNAMAAGSYIHDLGRALGLWITLDLEPKKGDGPHSVRYV
;
A
#
# COMPACT_ATOMS: atom_id res chain seq x y z
N MET A 1 -5.85 28.51 -12.46
CA MET A 1 -5.55 27.12 -12.87
C MET A 1 -6.66 26.25 -12.30
N SER A 2 -7.16 25.29 -13.09
CA SER A 2 -8.51 24.72 -12.93
C SER A 2 -8.72 24.01 -11.59
N ASN A 3 -9.83 24.34 -10.92
CA ASN A 3 -10.39 23.62 -9.78
C ASN A 3 -10.79 22.21 -10.23
N SER A 4 -9.88 21.24 -10.18
CA SER A 4 -10.31 19.84 -10.07
C SER A 4 -10.74 19.64 -8.61
N PRO A 5 -11.88 19.00 -8.34
CA PRO A 5 -12.30 18.80 -6.97
C PRO A 5 -11.30 17.86 -6.30
N ASP A 6 -10.80 18.22 -5.10
CA ASP A 6 -9.98 17.38 -4.21
C ASP A 6 -10.66 16.04 -3.82
N VAL A 7 -11.84 15.76 -4.40
CA VAL A 7 -12.71 14.63 -4.14
C VAL A 7 -13.32 14.15 -5.46
N GLN A 8 -13.07 12.89 -5.79
CA GLN A 8 -13.68 12.14 -6.88
C GLN A 8 -14.87 11.32 -6.38
N HIS A 9 -15.79 11.03 -7.29
CA HIS A 9 -17.00 10.25 -7.00
C HIS A 9 -17.19 9.13 -8.02
N PRO A 10 -16.25 8.16 -8.12
CA PRO A 10 -16.43 7.02 -9.02
C PRO A 10 -17.67 6.23 -8.65
N SER A 11 -18.20 5.51 -9.65
CA SER A 11 -19.26 4.54 -9.39
C SER A 11 -18.77 3.46 -8.41
N ARG A 12 -19.70 2.84 -7.69
CA ARG A 12 -19.38 1.79 -6.72
C ARG A 12 -18.57 0.65 -7.35
N ASP A 13 -18.90 0.25 -8.57
CA ASP A 13 -18.21 -0.84 -9.26
C ASP A 13 -16.77 -0.46 -9.63
N GLU A 14 -16.57 0.76 -10.17
CA GLU A 14 -15.24 1.30 -10.49
C GLU A 14 -14.36 1.44 -9.24
N ALA A 15 -14.95 1.89 -8.12
CA ALA A 15 -14.24 2.04 -6.86
C ALA A 15 -13.77 0.67 -6.33
N PHE A 16 -14.64 -0.35 -6.34
CA PHE A 16 -14.29 -1.70 -5.92
C PHE A 16 -13.21 -2.31 -6.81
N GLN A 17 -13.33 -2.16 -8.12
CA GLN A 17 -12.32 -2.61 -9.08
C GLN A 17 -10.97 -1.92 -8.84
N SER A 18 -10.98 -0.61 -8.61
CA SER A 18 -9.76 0.17 -8.35
C SER A 18 -9.03 -0.29 -7.08
N VAL A 19 -9.76 -0.70 -6.03
CA VAL A 19 -9.13 -1.29 -4.84
C VAL A 19 -8.44 -2.61 -5.17
N VAL A 20 -9.08 -3.47 -5.96
CA VAL A 20 -8.49 -4.75 -6.39
C VAL A 20 -7.24 -4.52 -7.23
N ASP A 21 -7.28 -3.57 -8.16
CA ASP A 21 -6.12 -3.22 -8.98
C ASP A 21 -4.97 -2.63 -8.16
N LEU A 22 -5.28 -1.79 -7.18
CA LEU A 22 -4.28 -1.24 -6.26
C LEU A 22 -3.67 -2.32 -5.37
N ALA A 23 -4.47 -3.26 -4.86
CA ALA A 23 -3.97 -4.41 -4.12
C ALA A 23 -2.99 -5.26 -4.97
N ARG A 24 -3.32 -5.49 -6.26
CA ARG A 24 -2.44 -6.20 -7.19
C ARG A 24 -1.14 -5.44 -7.43
N HIS A 25 -1.21 -4.13 -7.64
CA HIS A 25 -0.03 -3.29 -7.87
C HIS A 25 0.93 -3.30 -6.66
N ILE A 26 0.39 -3.28 -5.44
CA ILE A 26 1.19 -3.44 -4.21
C ILE A 26 1.94 -4.78 -4.20
N LEU A 27 1.29 -5.87 -4.64
CA LEU A 27 1.93 -7.19 -4.73
C LEU A 27 3.00 -7.25 -5.83
N GLU A 28 2.82 -6.56 -6.95
CA GLU A 28 3.84 -6.40 -7.99
C GLU A 28 5.06 -5.62 -7.45
N ASN A 29 4.84 -4.58 -6.65
CA ASN A 29 5.89 -3.86 -5.94
C ASN A 29 6.58 -4.75 -4.88
N ALA A 30 5.83 -5.60 -4.17
CA ALA A 30 6.40 -6.58 -3.25
C ALA A 30 7.32 -7.59 -3.95
N ASN A 31 6.95 -8.07 -5.14
CA ASN A 31 7.82 -8.92 -5.95
C ASN A 31 9.13 -8.21 -6.33
N SER A 32 9.04 -6.94 -6.72
CA SER A 32 10.21 -6.11 -7.01
C SER A 32 11.10 -5.94 -5.78
N TYR A 33 10.50 -5.73 -4.60
CA TYR A 33 11.21 -5.67 -3.33
C TYR A 33 11.96 -6.99 -3.03
N HIS A 34 11.29 -8.13 -3.17
CA HIS A 34 11.89 -9.45 -2.89
C HIS A 34 13.01 -9.79 -3.87
N ALA A 35 12.86 -9.44 -5.14
CA ALA A 35 13.93 -9.58 -6.14
C ALA A 35 15.18 -8.78 -5.74
N LEU A 36 15.01 -7.55 -5.24
CA LEU A 36 16.11 -6.73 -4.74
C LEU A 36 16.72 -7.28 -3.44
N ALA A 37 15.93 -7.94 -2.60
CA ALA A 37 16.40 -8.54 -1.35
C ALA A 37 17.25 -9.80 -1.58
N ALA A 38 17.04 -10.51 -2.69
CA ALA A 38 17.75 -11.75 -3.02
C ALA A 38 19.21 -11.53 -3.48
N GLU A 39 19.54 -10.35 -4.00
CA GLU A 39 20.89 -10.02 -4.48
C GLU A 39 21.67 -9.22 -3.44
N ASP A 40 23.01 -9.19 -3.53
CA ASP A 40 23.86 -8.32 -2.71
C ASP A 40 24.66 -7.38 -3.61
N PHE A 41 24.33 -6.09 -3.56
CA PHE A 41 24.98 -5.07 -4.38
C PHE A 41 24.98 -3.69 -3.70
N PRO A 42 25.92 -2.80 -4.05
CA PRO A 42 25.99 -1.46 -3.48
C PRO A 42 24.71 -0.65 -3.74
N GLY A 43 24.07 -0.18 -2.67
CA GLY A 43 22.83 0.59 -2.77
C GLY A 43 21.55 -0.24 -2.80
N ARG A 44 21.64 -1.57 -2.59
CA ARG A 44 20.50 -2.47 -2.44
C ARG A 44 19.48 -1.95 -1.43
N ASP A 45 19.91 -1.66 -0.20
CA ASP A 45 18.99 -1.25 0.86
C ASP A 45 18.31 0.10 0.57
N ARG A 46 18.98 0.97 -0.19
CA ARG A 46 18.36 2.20 -0.69
C ARG A 46 17.27 1.91 -1.72
N MET A 47 17.52 0.98 -2.65
CA MET A 47 16.53 0.60 -3.65
C MET A 47 15.34 -0.14 -3.02
N ARG A 48 15.61 -1.07 -2.10
CA ARG A 48 14.59 -1.74 -1.26
C ARG A 48 13.76 -0.71 -0.50
N PHE A 49 14.40 0.29 0.09
CA PHE A 49 13.69 1.34 0.80
C PHE A 49 12.85 2.21 -0.14
N ALA A 50 13.34 2.56 -1.34
CA ALA A 50 12.57 3.30 -2.33
C ALA A 50 11.28 2.55 -2.72
N VAL A 51 11.39 1.25 -3.00
CA VAL A 51 10.23 0.41 -3.31
C VAL A 51 9.29 0.30 -2.10
N LEU A 52 9.83 0.16 -0.90
CA LEU A 52 9.03 0.12 0.33
C LEU A 52 8.23 1.40 0.55
N LEU A 53 8.78 2.58 0.22
CA LEU A 53 8.04 3.84 0.31
C LEU A 53 6.86 3.89 -0.66
N VAL A 54 7.03 3.37 -1.87
CA VAL A 54 5.93 3.23 -2.85
C VAL A 54 4.86 2.26 -2.31
N MET A 55 5.28 1.12 -1.78
CA MET A 55 4.35 0.14 -1.17
C MET A 55 3.56 0.74 0.00
N LEU A 56 4.21 1.53 0.88
CA LEU A 56 3.55 2.20 2.00
C LEU A 56 2.52 3.21 1.52
N GLU A 57 2.88 4.01 0.53
CA GLU A 57 2.00 5.00 -0.08
C GLU A 57 0.73 4.37 -0.67
N GLU A 58 0.93 3.31 -1.46
CA GLU A 58 -0.17 2.57 -2.09
C GLU A 58 -1.03 1.84 -1.07
N ALA A 59 -0.43 1.29 -0.01
CA ALA A 59 -1.18 0.72 1.09
C ALA A 59 -2.08 1.76 1.75
N GLY A 60 -1.57 2.97 2.01
CA GLY A 60 -2.38 4.07 2.54
C GLY A 60 -3.61 4.40 1.69
N LYS A 61 -3.40 4.52 0.37
CA LYS A 61 -4.48 4.75 -0.61
C LYS A 61 -5.50 3.61 -0.57
N MET A 62 -5.03 2.37 -0.60
CA MET A 62 -5.87 1.18 -0.58
C MET A 62 -6.74 1.13 0.68
N LEU A 63 -6.16 1.38 1.85
CA LEU A 63 -6.92 1.37 3.11
C LEU A 63 -7.99 2.44 3.16
N ASN A 64 -7.70 3.64 2.66
CA ASN A 64 -8.71 4.69 2.55
C ASN A 64 -9.85 4.26 1.59
N MET A 65 -9.52 3.74 0.42
CA MET A 65 -10.52 3.30 -0.56
C MET A 65 -11.38 2.13 -0.04
N VAL A 66 -10.79 1.16 0.67
CA VAL A 66 -11.53 0.07 1.32
C VAL A 66 -12.58 0.63 2.27
N ARG A 67 -12.22 1.60 3.11
CA ARG A 67 -13.14 2.22 4.08
C ARG A 67 -14.28 2.96 3.39
N GLU A 68 -13.99 3.71 2.35
CA GLU A 68 -15.02 4.44 1.61
C GLU A 68 -15.93 3.48 0.82
N CYS A 69 -15.39 2.39 0.27
CA CYS A 69 -16.18 1.31 -0.32
C CYS A 69 -17.10 0.64 0.70
N GLU A 70 -16.60 0.32 1.90
CA GLU A 70 -17.43 -0.22 2.98
C GLU A 70 -18.54 0.75 3.40
N ARG A 71 -18.21 2.03 3.52
CA ARG A 71 -19.15 3.06 3.94
C ARG A 71 -20.26 3.23 2.91
N ALA A 72 -19.90 3.29 1.63
CA ALA A 72 -20.85 3.35 0.52
C ALA A 72 -21.73 2.10 0.46
N ALA A 73 -21.15 0.91 0.69
CA ALA A 73 -21.89 -0.35 0.77
C ALA A 73 -22.92 -0.36 1.91
N LYS A 74 -22.53 0.08 3.12
CA LYS A 74 -23.41 0.14 4.30
C LYS A 74 -24.55 1.15 4.13
N ALA A 75 -24.31 2.24 3.41
CA ALA A 75 -25.30 3.30 3.17
C ALA A 75 -26.08 3.15 1.85
N ASP A 76 -25.80 2.09 1.08
CA ASP A 76 -26.32 1.83 -0.27
C ASP A 76 -26.15 3.02 -1.25
N TYR A 77 -25.00 3.69 -1.18
CA TYR A 77 -24.66 4.75 -2.13
C TYR A 77 -24.19 4.15 -3.46
N LEU A 78 -24.64 4.77 -4.56
CA LEU A 78 -24.25 4.40 -5.92
C LEU A 78 -22.82 4.85 -6.28
N ASN A 79 -22.34 5.90 -5.62
CA ASN A 79 -21.01 6.46 -5.83
C ASN A 79 -20.22 6.44 -4.52
N VAL A 80 -18.91 6.22 -4.63
CA VAL A 80 -17.99 6.24 -3.49
C VAL A 80 -17.33 7.61 -3.45
N ARG A 81 -17.30 8.25 -2.28
CA ARG A 81 -16.56 9.50 -2.10
C ARG A 81 -15.08 9.15 -1.90
N ILE A 82 -14.23 9.63 -2.79
CA ILE A 82 -12.81 9.34 -2.78
C ILE A 82 -12.03 10.65 -2.79
N GLU A 83 -11.21 10.91 -1.77
CA GLU A 83 -10.32 12.08 -1.80
C GLU A 83 -9.18 11.86 -2.80
N ASP A 84 -8.74 12.92 -3.49
CA ASP A 84 -7.73 12.80 -4.54
C ASP A 84 -6.40 12.27 -3.97
N TYR A 85 -6.01 11.09 -4.46
CA TYR A 85 -4.80 10.38 -4.05
C TYR A 85 -3.54 10.81 -4.81
N ASN A 86 -3.67 11.73 -5.77
CA ASN A 86 -2.56 12.17 -6.62
C ASN A 86 -1.71 13.26 -5.97
N ASP A 87 -2.16 13.88 -4.88
CA ASP A 87 -1.39 14.90 -4.16
C ASP A 87 -0.96 14.41 -2.77
N HIS A 88 0.16 13.71 -2.77
CA HIS A 88 0.79 13.13 -1.58
C HIS A 88 1.27 14.16 -0.57
N CYS A 89 1.46 15.41 -1.01
CA CYS A 89 1.92 16.49 -0.15
C CYS A 89 0.76 17.14 0.61
N LEU A 90 -0.51 16.93 0.22
CA LEU A 90 -1.69 17.39 0.97
C LEU A 90 -1.88 16.66 2.31
N ASN A 91 -1.39 15.41 2.44
CA ASN A 91 -1.52 14.63 3.69
C ASN A 91 -0.41 14.88 4.73
N GLY A 92 0.58 15.74 4.42
CA GLY A 92 1.60 16.29 5.34
C GLY A 92 2.49 15.27 6.09
N ARG A 93 3.32 15.75 7.03
CA ARG A 93 4.18 14.94 7.96
C ARG A 93 3.48 13.72 8.57
N ARG A 94 2.15 13.73 8.64
CA ARG A 94 1.36 12.70 9.28
C ARG A 94 0.97 11.55 8.35
N ALA A 95 1.13 11.68 7.03
CA ALA A 95 0.70 10.65 6.09
C ALA A 95 1.35 9.29 6.38
N LEU A 96 2.68 9.22 6.48
CA LEU A 96 3.40 7.97 6.81
C LEU A 96 3.03 7.43 8.20
N ALA A 97 2.97 8.31 9.20
CA ALA A 97 2.61 7.92 10.56
C ALA A 97 1.17 7.38 10.64
N GLN A 98 0.24 7.99 9.90
CA GLN A 98 -1.13 7.52 9.76
C GLN A 98 -1.16 6.16 9.07
N ILE A 99 -0.47 5.99 7.94
CA ILE A 99 -0.38 4.70 7.24
C ILE A 99 0.15 3.61 8.17
N LEU A 100 1.24 3.86 8.90
CA LEU A 100 1.79 2.87 9.83
C LEU A 100 0.85 2.59 11.00
N GLU A 101 0.13 3.58 11.51
CA GLU A 101 -0.87 3.36 12.55
C GLU A 101 -2.06 2.54 12.01
N GLU A 102 -2.48 2.78 10.77
CA GLU A 102 -3.51 1.97 10.12
C GLU A 102 -3.07 0.52 9.93
N LEU A 103 -1.84 0.30 9.45
CA LEU A 103 -1.25 -1.03 9.37
C LEU A 103 -1.19 -1.69 10.76
N ARG A 104 -0.82 -0.94 11.79
CA ARG A 104 -0.80 -1.43 13.18
C ARG A 104 -2.18 -1.79 13.70
N VAL A 105 -3.21 -1.01 13.38
CA VAL A 105 -4.60 -1.30 13.74
C VAL A 105 -5.08 -2.57 13.04
N MET A 106 -4.75 -2.74 11.75
CA MET A 106 -5.07 -3.96 11.02
C MET A 106 -4.36 -5.19 11.56
N ASP A 107 -3.07 -5.06 11.91
CA ASP A 107 -2.30 -6.13 12.51
C ASP A 107 -2.92 -6.56 13.86
N LYS A 108 -3.31 -5.61 14.72
CA LYS A 108 -4.05 -5.91 15.96
C LYS A 108 -5.38 -6.60 15.69
N ALA A 109 -6.12 -6.18 14.66
CA ALA A 109 -7.37 -6.83 14.28
C ALA A 109 -7.13 -8.26 13.78
N PHE A 110 -6.06 -8.49 13.03
CA PHE A 110 -5.64 -9.81 12.56
C PHE A 110 -5.32 -10.75 13.74
N GLU A 111 -4.59 -10.26 14.74
CA GLU A 111 -4.32 -11.00 15.98
C GLU A 111 -5.61 -11.30 16.76
N ALA A 112 -6.47 -10.30 16.94
CA ALA A 112 -7.73 -10.44 17.67
C ALA A 112 -8.68 -11.46 17.01
N LEU A 113 -8.63 -11.58 15.68
CA LEU A 113 -9.36 -12.59 14.91
C LEU A 113 -8.71 -13.98 14.94
N GLY A 114 -7.63 -14.17 15.69
CA GLY A 114 -6.94 -15.45 15.84
C GLY A 114 -6.22 -15.93 14.57
N LYS A 115 -5.98 -15.03 13.61
CA LYS A 115 -5.39 -15.39 12.31
C LYS A 115 -3.86 -15.51 12.33
N GLY A 116 -3.22 -15.14 13.43
CA GLY A 116 -1.78 -15.31 13.67
C GLY A 116 -1.27 -14.37 14.77
N LYS A 117 0.06 -14.37 14.99
CA LYS A 117 0.76 -13.40 15.85
C LYS A 117 1.49 -12.39 14.99
N VAL A 118 1.45 -11.12 15.38
CA VAL A 118 2.20 -10.03 14.75
C VAL A 118 3.28 -9.55 15.70
N GLU A 119 4.53 -9.56 15.24
CA GLU A 119 5.62 -8.99 16.03
C GLU A 119 5.54 -7.46 16.07
N GLN A 120 5.79 -6.86 17.24
CA GLN A 120 5.81 -5.40 17.35
C GLN A 120 6.97 -4.81 16.55
N THR A 121 6.63 -3.99 15.56
CA THR A 121 7.59 -3.25 14.75
C THR A 121 8.12 -2.05 15.54
N PRO A 122 9.46 -1.89 15.70
CA PRO A 122 10.02 -0.69 16.31
C PRO A 122 9.72 0.55 15.46
N GLU A 123 9.58 1.71 16.11
CA GLU A 123 9.25 2.96 15.43
C GLU A 123 10.39 3.37 14.47
N PRO A 124 10.16 3.43 13.14
CA PRO A 124 11.22 3.72 12.19
C PRO A 124 11.66 5.19 12.26
N ALA A 125 12.97 5.43 12.11
CA ALA A 125 13.53 6.79 12.16
C ALA A 125 12.96 7.73 11.07
N PHE A 126 12.61 7.19 9.90
CA PHE A 126 12.07 7.97 8.77
C PHE A 126 10.68 8.57 9.05
N LEU A 127 9.97 8.14 10.11
CA LEU A 127 8.68 8.73 10.49
C LEU A 127 8.78 10.18 10.94
N ARG A 128 9.99 10.66 11.26
CA ARG A 128 10.23 12.05 11.66
C ARG A 128 10.29 13.00 10.47
N GLU A 129 10.27 12.47 9.24
CA GLU A 129 10.46 13.22 8.00
C GLU A 129 9.15 13.34 7.22
N ASP A 130 9.04 14.40 6.41
CA ASP A 130 7.94 14.58 5.47
C ASP A 130 8.06 13.57 4.32
N PHE A 131 6.98 12.84 3.99
CA PHE A 131 6.99 11.83 2.92
C PHE A 131 7.54 12.37 1.58
N CYS A 132 7.13 13.60 1.20
CA CYS A 132 7.62 14.26 -0.01
C CYS A 132 9.15 14.50 0.03
N THR A 133 9.70 14.87 1.19
CA THR A 133 11.15 15.06 1.36
C THR A 133 11.92 13.73 1.38
N LEU A 134 11.29 12.67 1.90
CA LEU A 134 11.87 11.35 2.01
C LEU A 134 12.11 10.72 0.63
N LYS A 135 11.14 10.85 -0.29
CA LYS A 135 11.27 10.40 -1.68
C LYS A 135 12.47 11.06 -2.38
N GLU A 136 12.59 12.38 -2.26
CA GLU A 136 13.70 13.12 -2.85
C GLU A 136 15.04 12.71 -2.25
N ARG A 137 15.09 12.52 -0.92
CA ARG A 137 16.32 12.13 -0.20
C ARG A 137 16.80 10.72 -0.56
N VAL A 138 15.88 9.79 -0.80
CA VAL A 138 16.20 8.43 -1.25
C VAL A 138 16.73 8.42 -2.68
N LEU A 139 16.08 9.18 -3.58
CA LEU A 139 16.45 9.21 -5.01
C LEU A 139 17.73 10.01 -5.25
N TYR A 140 17.88 11.16 -4.59
CA TYR A 140 18.93 12.13 -4.83
C TYR A 140 19.87 12.24 -3.63
N LEU A 141 20.82 11.30 -3.53
CA LEU A 141 21.88 11.40 -2.54
C LEU A 141 22.88 12.52 -2.90
N PRO A 142 23.35 13.29 -1.91
CA PRO A 142 24.44 14.24 -2.12
C PRO A 142 25.65 13.55 -2.74
N LEU A 143 26.23 14.15 -3.78
CA LEU A 143 27.45 13.63 -4.41
C LEU A 143 28.61 13.54 -3.40
N ASP A 144 28.69 14.53 -2.51
CA ASP A 144 29.65 14.61 -1.41
C ASP A 144 29.39 13.52 -0.35
N ARG A 145 30.32 12.56 -0.25
CA ARG A 145 30.23 11.43 0.69
C ARG A 145 30.22 11.86 2.15
N SER A 146 30.84 13.00 2.49
CA SER A 146 30.88 13.50 3.88
C SER A 146 29.54 14.04 4.36
N LYS A 147 28.62 14.34 3.43
CA LYS A 147 27.27 14.83 3.69
C LYS A 147 26.18 13.77 3.49
N ARG A 148 26.56 12.53 3.15
CA ARG A 148 25.63 11.41 2.96
C ARG A 148 25.21 10.84 4.31
N ASP A 149 24.10 11.33 4.84
CA ASP A 149 23.43 10.71 5.96
C ASP A 149 22.40 9.67 5.45
N ILE A 150 22.69 8.39 5.67
CA ILE A 150 21.83 7.24 5.35
C ILE A 150 21.14 6.64 6.58
N SER A 151 21.27 7.27 7.76
CA SER A 151 20.73 6.77 9.03
C SER A 151 19.21 6.65 9.06
N PHE A 152 18.52 7.34 8.15
CA PHE A 152 17.07 7.27 7.98
C PHE A 152 16.60 5.99 7.28
N ILE A 153 17.50 5.29 6.57
CA ILE A 153 17.19 4.00 5.92
C ILE A 153 17.09 2.94 7.03
N PRO A 154 15.95 2.22 7.16
CA PRO A 154 15.79 1.18 8.16
C PRO A 154 16.76 0.01 7.97
N SER A 155 16.94 -0.79 9.02
CA SER A 155 17.63 -2.08 8.88
C SER A 155 16.88 -2.99 7.90
N GLY A 156 17.61 -3.89 7.25
CA GLY A 156 17.02 -4.90 6.35
C GLY A 156 15.84 -5.65 6.99
N GLU A 157 16.04 -6.16 8.21
CA GLU A 157 15.00 -6.87 8.97
C GLU A 157 13.74 -6.04 9.23
N LEU A 158 13.89 -4.72 9.45
CA LEU A 158 12.75 -3.83 9.64
C LEU A 158 12.03 -3.58 8.32
N MET A 159 12.78 -3.39 7.22
CA MET A 159 12.19 -3.26 5.89
C MET A 159 11.44 -4.54 5.48
N ASP A 160 12.01 -5.71 5.73
CA ASP A 160 11.39 -7.02 5.40
C ASP A 160 10.07 -7.22 6.17
N ARG A 161 10.06 -6.84 7.46
CA ARG A 161 8.83 -6.88 8.28
C ARG A 161 7.76 -5.95 7.73
N LEU A 162 8.11 -4.71 7.40
CA LEU A 162 7.16 -3.74 6.85
C LEU A 162 6.62 -4.20 5.49
N ALA A 163 7.48 -4.67 4.59
CA ALA A 163 7.08 -5.20 3.28
C ALA A 163 6.12 -6.37 3.45
N GLY A 164 6.44 -7.33 4.35
CA GLY A 164 5.57 -8.47 4.63
C GLY A 164 4.21 -8.06 5.23
N THR A 165 4.15 -7.04 6.10
CA THR A 165 2.89 -6.51 6.62
C THR A 165 2.04 -5.89 5.51
N ILE A 166 2.65 -5.09 4.64
CA ILE A 166 1.95 -4.47 3.51
C ILE A 166 1.41 -5.55 2.55
N GLU A 167 2.22 -6.56 2.22
CA GLU A 167 1.83 -7.68 1.36
C GLU A 167 0.62 -8.44 1.92
N ARG A 168 0.66 -8.79 3.21
CA ARG A 168 -0.46 -9.46 3.89
C ARG A 168 -1.73 -8.61 3.86
N ASN A 169 -1.61 -7.31 4.13
CA ASN A 169 -2.76 -6.41 4.12
C ASN A 169 -3.33 -6.20 2.72
N ALA A 170 -2.49 -6.16 1.68
CA ALA A 170 -2.93 -6.10 0.29
C ALA A 170 -3.71 -7.36 -0.12
N MET A 171 -3.20 -8.55 0.21
CA MET A 171 -3.92 -9.81 -0.04
C MET A 171 -5.27 -9.86 0.70
N ALA A 172 -5.28 -9.44 1.97
CA ALA A 172 -6.50 -9.41 2.78
C ALA A 172 -7.53 -8.41 2.25
N ALA A 173 -7.10 -7.19 1.91
CA ALA A 173 -7.96 -6.14 1.36
C ALA A 173 -8.56 -6.55 0.01
N GLY A 174 -7.76 -7.10 -0.89
CA GLY A 174 -8.23 -7.60 -2.19
C GLY A 174 -9.29 -8.70 -2.03
N SER A 175 -9.03 -9.67 -1.15
CA SER A 175 -9.99 -10.76 -0.87
C SER A 175 -11.28 -10.24 -0.22
N TYR A 176 -11.15 -9.32 0.74
CA TYR A 176 -12.28 -8.74 1.44
C TYR A 176 -13.20 -7.92 0.51
N ILE A 177 -12.63 -7.05 -0.32
CA ILE A 177 -13.41 -6.25 -1.26
C ILE A 177 -14.04 -7.12 -2.34
N HIS A 178 -13.35 -8.18 -2.78
CA HIS A 178 -13.91 -9.20 -3.66
C HIS A 178 -15.17 -9.83 -3.05
N ASP A 179 -15.08 -10.32 -1.81
CA ASP A 179 -16.20 -10.96 -1.12
C ASP A 179 -17.36 -9.99 -0.85
N LEU A 180 -17.05 -8.75 -0.46
CA LEU A 180 -18.04 -7.69 -0.27
C LEU A 180 -18.74 -7.34 -1.58
N GLY A 181 -18.01 -7.17 -2.67
CA GLY A 181 -18.56 -6.85 -3.98
C GLY A 181 -19.47 -7.95 -4.50
N ARG A 182 -19.08 -9.21 -4.28
CA ARG A 182 -19.90 -10.38 -4.59
C ARG A 182 -21.20 -10.41 -3.77
N ALA A 183 -21.14 -10.14 -2.47
CA ALA A 183 -22.31 -10.11 -1.59
C ALA A 183 -23.32 -9.01 -2.00
N LEU A 184 -22.82 -7.91 -2.55
CA LEU A 184 -23.61 -6.77 -3.01
C LEU A 184 -24.13 -6.91 -4.47
N GLY A 185 -23.79 -8.01 -5.16
CA GLY A 185 -24.21 -8.26 -6.55
C GLY A 185 -23.54 -7.35 -7.59
N LEU A 186 -22.52 -6.59 -7.22
CA LEU A 186 -21.80 -5.64 -8.10
C LEU A 186 -21.11 -6.33 -9.28
N TRP A 187 -20.85 -7.63 -9.12
CA TRP A 187 -20.10 -8.42 -10.08
C TRP A 187 -20.99 -9.24 -11.02
N ILE A 188 -22.32 -9.07 -10.94
CA ILE A 188 -23.29 -9.65 -11.85
C ILE A 188 -23.64 -8.66 -12.98
N THR A 189 -23.33 -7.37 -12.82
CA THR A 189 -23.62 -6.30 -13.79
C THR A 189 -22.47 -5.90 -14.71
N LEU A 190 -21.26 -6.43 -14.48
CA LEU A 190 -20.13 -6.29 -15.38
C LEU A 190 -19.82 -7.68 -15.94
N ASP A 191 -20.06 -7.87 -17.24
CA ASP A 191 -19.52 -8.96 -18.06
C ASP A 191 -17.98 -8.88 -18.10
N LEU A 192 -17.33 -9.00 -16.94
CA LEU A 192 -15.91 -9.25 -16.85
C LEU A 192 -15.76 -10.76 -16.87
N GLU A 193 -15.38 -11.26 -18.04
CA GLU A 193 -15.08 -12.67 -18.25
C GLU A 193 -14.28 -13.20 -17.05
N PRO A 194 -14.65 -14.36 -16.48
CA PRO A 194 -13.81 -15.00 -15.48
C PRO A 194 -12.43 -15.13 -16.11
N LYS A 195 -11.42 -14.50 -15.48
CA LYS A 195 -10.02 -14.70 -15.88
C LYS A 195 -9.81 -16.20 -15.98
N LYS A 196 -9.68 -16.70 -17.21
CA LYS A 196 -9.12 -18.02 -17.44
C LYS A 196 -7.81 -18.03 -16.69
N GLY A 197 -7.65 -19.00 -15.81
CA GLY A 197 -6.46 -19.14 -14.99
C GLY A 197 -5.25 -19.34 -15.88
N ASP A 198 -4.56 -18.26 -16.23
CA ASP A 198 -3.22 -18.31 -16.77
C ASP A 198 -2.25 -18.53 -15.62
N GLY A 199 -2.18 -19.79 -15.19
CA GLY A 199 -1.06 -20.36 -14.44
C GLY A 199 -0.64 -19.66 -13.14
N PRO A 200 0.35 -20.23 -12.43
CA PRO A 200 1.00 -19.53 -11.34
C PRO A 200 1.92 -18.45 -11.93
N HIS A 201 1.53 -17.18 -11.83
CA HIS A 201 2.47 -16.06 -12.03
C HIS A 201 3.46 -15.89 -10.86
N SER A 202 3.54 -16.88 -9.96
CA SER A 202 4.51 -16.96 -8.89
C SER A 202 5.70 -17.84 -9.31
N VAL A 203 6.78 -17.21 -9.78
CA VAL A 203 8.09 -17.84 -9.65
C VAL A 203 8.57 -17.57 -8.23
N ARG A 204 8.34 -18.51 -7.32
CA ARG A 204 9.12 -18.61 -6.08
C ARG A 204 10.51 -19.09 -6.48
N TYR A 205 11.51 -18.23 -6.37
CA TYR A 205 12.89 -18.70 -6.33
C TYR A 205 13.14 -19.24 -4.91
N VAL A 206 13.49 -20.53 -4.84
CA VAL A 206 14.00 -21.23 -3.65
C VAL A 206 15.48 -20.94 -3.53
#